data_AF-A0A855KM29-F1
#
_entry.id   AF-A0A855KM29-F1
#
_cell.length_a   1.000
_cell.length_b   1.000
_cell.length_c   1.000
_cell.angle_alpha   90.00
_cell.angle_beta   90.00
_cell.angle_gamma   90.00
#
_symmetry.space_group_name_H-M   'P 1'
#
loop_
_entity.id
_entity.type
_entity.pdbx_description
1 polymer ?
#
loop_
_entity_poly.entity_id
_entity_poly.type
_entity_poly.pdbx_seq_one_letter_code
_entity_poly.pdbx_strand_id
1 'polypeptide(L)'
;MSSRYPISPMETLYSEGRKSFIDLVPDGATRLEALFRTVPALGELAVGVVYGYLHDRSDLDPRLREAVSFAAIVAAGMVGPPLSVHFKTGLASGLAPAELTGILLQASAFAGFPRAVAAADQLNRLFDEAAIVSPPPPTPREVALAFCEQVRNGKSAVPLSAAIKRLLRRSLRLSIQATTAGTVIVECFDDEPSLPAALLHIQVQGTQIVSVTRFIAR
;
A
#
# COMPACT_ATOMS: atom_id res chain seq x y z
N MET A 1 -4.44 -43.06 -18.55
CA MET A 1 -3.90 -42.58 -19.84
C MET A 1 -3.26 -41.22 -19.59
N SER A 2 -1.94 -41.17 -19.46
CA SER A 2 -1.22 -39.90 -19.25
C SER A 2 -1.16 -39.14 -20.57
N SER A 3 -1.61 -37.90 -20.60
CA SER A 3 -1.55 -37.03 -21.79
C SER A 3 -0.10 -36.88 -22.26
N ARG A 4 0.15 -37.06 -23.56
CA ARG A 4 1.48 -37.00 -24.20
C ARG A 4 1.96 -35.57 -24.51
N TYR A 5 1.24 -34.55 -24.05
CA TYR A 5 1.59 -33.16 -24.28
C TYR A 5 2.18 -32.52 -23.02
N PRO A 6 3.24 -31.72 -23.13
CA PRO A 6 3.74 -30.94 -22.00
C PRO A 6 2.63 -30.01 -21.50
N ILE A 7 2.52 -29.86 -20.17
CA ILE A 7 1.60 -28.92 -19.53
C ILE A 7 1.83 -27.53 -20.14
N SER A 8 0.76 -26.90 -20.61
CA SER A 8 0.85 -25.56 -21.19
C SER A 8 1.31 -24.58 -20.11
N PRO A 9 2.21 -23.61 -20.41
CA PRO A 9 2.57 -22.57 -19.45
C PRO A 9 1.35 -21.87 -18.83
N MET A 10 0.29 -21.67 -19.62
CA MET A 10 -0.96 -21.07 -19.12
C MET A 10 -1.71 -21.96 -18.14
N GLU A 11 -1.63 -23.28 -18.30
CA GLU A 11 -2.27 -24.24 -17.39
C GLU A 11 -1.57 -24.22 -16.02
N THR A 12 -0.24 -24.15 -16.01
CA THR A 12 0.56 -23.96 -14.78
C THR A 12 0.19 -22.65 -14.10
N LEU A 13 0.26 -21.53 -14.83
CA LEU A 13 -0.07 -20.21 -14.30
C LEU A 13 -1.49 -20.15 -13.73
N TYR A 14 -2.47 -20.72 -14.44
CA TYR A 14 -3.84 -20.73 -13.96
C TYR A 14 -4.02 -21.57 -12.69
N SER A 15 -3.37 -22.73 -12.61
CA SER A 15 -3.40 -23.58 -11.41
C SER A 15 -2.80 -22.86 -10.19
N GLU A 16 -1.62 -22.25 -10.35
CA GLU A 16 -0.96 -21.48 -9.31
C GLU A 16 -1.79 -20.26 -8.91
N GLY A 17 -2.26 -19.50 -9.89
CA GLY A 17 -3.09 -18.33 -9.65
C GLY A 17 -4.42 -18.63 -8.97
N ARG A 18 -5.07 -19.76 -9.30
CA ARG A 18 -6.30 -20.19 -8.63
C ARG A 18 -6.02 -20.52 -7.16
N LYS A 19 -4.91 -21.18 -6.85
CA LYS A 19 -4.50 -21.44 -5.46
C LYS A 19 -4.27 -20.13 -4.71
N SER A 20 -3.44 -19.25 -5.25
CA SER A 20 -3.16 -17.94 -4.64
C SER A 20 -4.44 -17.13 -4.41
N PHE A 21 -5.36 -17.11 -5.38
CA PHE A 21 -6.65 -16.42 -5.21
C PHE A 21 -7.51 -17.03 -4.09
N ILE A 22 -7.59 -18.36 -4.00
CA ILE A 22 -8.36 -19.05 -2.96
C ILE A 22 -7.81 -18.75 -1.57
N ASP A 23 -6.50 -18.69 -1.43
CA ASP A 23 -5.83 -18.39 -0.16
C ASP A 23 -6.09 -16.93 0.28
N LEU A 24 -6.23 -16.00 -0.68
CA LEU A 24 -6.45 -14.58 -0.43
C LEU A 24 -7.92 -14.19 -0.26
N VAL A 25 -8.83 -14.89 -0.94
CA VAL A 25 -10.23 -14.47 -1.08
C VAL A 25 -11.15 -15.52 -0.46
N PRO A 26 -11.97 -15.15 0.56
CA PRO A 26 -12.99 -16.03 1.11
C PRO A 26 -13.89 -16.58 0.00
N ASP A 27 -14.25 -17.86 0.05
CA ASP A 27 -15.05 -18.52 -1.00
C ASP A 27 -14.48 -18.36 -2.41
N GLY A 28 -13.15 -18.19 -2.54
CA GLY A 28 -12.49 -17.81 -3.78
C GLY A 28 -12.76 -18.78 -4.94
N ALA A 29 -12.79 -20.09 -4.65
CA ALA A 29 -13.08 -21.13 -5.64
C ALA A 29 -14.46 -20.92 -6.28
N THR A 30 -15.49 -20.80 -5.44
CA THR A 30 -16.88 -20.56 -5.84
C THR A 30 -17.02 -19.23 -6.59
N ARG A 31 -16.31 -18.19 -6.15
CA ARG A 31 -16.32 -16.87 -6.80
C ARG A 31 -15.73 -16.92 -8.21
N LEU A 32 -14.59 -17.60 -8.39
CA LEU A 32 -13.98 -17.77 -9.71
C LEU A 32 -14.89 -18.57 -10.65
N GLU A 33 -15.46 -19.66 -10.16
CA GLU A 33 -16.38 -20.51 -10.93
C GLU A 33 -17.62 -19.73 -11.36
N ALA A 34 -18.20 -18.93 -10.46
CA ALA A 34 -19.36 -18.09 -10.79
C ALA A 34 -18.99 -16.97 -11.79
N LEU A 35 -17.87 -16.28 -11.58
CA LEU A 35 -17.45 -15.12 -12.37
C LEU A 35 -17.10 -15.50 -13.81
N PHE A 36 -16.39 -16.62 -14.01
CA PHE A 36 -15.88 -17.03 -15.33
C PHE A 36 -16.71 -18.14 -15.98
N ARG A 37 -17.84 -18.57 -15.39
CA ARG A 37 -18.70 -19.65 -15.91
C ARG A 37 -18.98 -19.56 -17.41
N THR A 38 -19.32 -18.36 -17.89
CA THR A 38 -19.70 -18.13 -19.29
C THR A 38 -18.49 -18.05 -20.22
N VAL A 39 -17.34 -17.57 -19.71
CA VAL A 39 -16.11 -17.38 -20.51
C VAL A 39 -14.90 -17.93 -19.73
N PRO A 40 -14.75 -19.26 -19.61
CA PRO A 40 -13.69 -19.86 -18.78
C PRO A 40 -12.27 -19.47 -19.21
N ALA A 41 -12.03 -19.33 -20.52
CA ALA A 41 -10.74 -18.90 -21.06
C ALA A 41 -10.30 -17.51 -20.57
N LEU A 42 -11.26 -16.62 -20.24
CA LEU A 42 -10.93 -15.34 -19.61
C LEU A 42 -10.43 -15.53 -18.18
N GLY A 43 -10.98 -16.50 -17.44
CA GLY A 43 -10.50 -16.89 -16.12
C GLY A 43 -9.08 -17.45 -16.17
N GLU A 44 -8.79 -18.32 -17.14
CA GLU A 44 -7.43 -18.84 -17.36
C GLU A 44 -6.41 -17.72 -17.56
N LEU A 45 -6.74 -16.75 -18.42
CA LEU A 45 -5.88 -15.58 -18.68
C LEU A 45 -5.79 -14.65 -17.47
N ALA A 46 -6.93 -14.21 -16.92
CA ALA A 46 -6.96 -13.22 -15.85
C ALA A 46 -6.37 -13.76 -14.56
N VAL A 47 -6.80 -14.95 -14.12
CA VAL A 47 -6.33 -15.55 -12.88
C VAL A 47 -4.89 -16.02 -13.02
N GLY A 48 -4.55 -16.66 -14.16
CA GLY A 48 -3.19 -17.12 -14.41
C GLY A 48 -2.18 -15.99 -14.48
N VAL A 49 -2.47 -14.93 -15.23
CA VAL A 49 -1.55 -13.80 -15.35
C VAL A 49 -1.49 -12.99 -14.05
N VAL A 50 -2.63 -12.65 -13.44
CA VAL A 50 -2.63 -11.77 -12.26
C VAL A 50 -2.10 -12.51 -11.03
N TYR A 51 -2.68 -13.66 -10.70
CA TYR A 51 -2.37 -14.36 -9.44
C TYR A 51 -1.30 -15.43 -9.58
N GLY A 52 -1.10 -16.00 -10.78
CA GLY A 52 -0.07 -17.00 -11.03
C GLY A 52 1.27 -16.42 -11.51
N TYR A 53 1.30 -15.14 -11.91
CA TYR A 53 2.53 -14.51 -12.36
C TYR A 53 2.77 -13.15 -11.71
N LEU A 54 1.89 -12.18 -11.91
CA LEU A 54 2.15 -10.80 -11.49
C LEU A 54 2.24 -10.69 -9.96
N HIS A 55 1.38 -11.35 -9.21
CA HIS A 55 1.33 -11.28 -7.75
C HIS A 55 2.61 -11.76 -7.08
N ASP A 56 3.25 -12.80 -7.63
CA ASP A 56 4.45 -13.43 -7.05
C ASP A 56 5.77 -12.73 -7.43
N ARG A 57 5.72 -11.70 -8.27
CA ARG A 57 6.93 -10.93 -8.61
C ARG A 57 7.43 -10.13 -7.41
N SER A 58 8.74 -10.21 -7.17
CA SER A 58 9.41 -9.53 -6.05
C SER A 58 9.91 -8.12 -6.36
N ASP A 59 9.53 -7.56 -7.52
CA ASP A 59 9.96 -6.22 -7.96
C ASP A 59 9.24 -5.09 -7.21
N LEU A 60 7.99 -5.31 -6.78
CA LEU A 60 7.20 -4.38 -5.99
C LEU A 60 6.67 -5.07 -4.74
N ASP A 61 6.70 -4.36 -3.61
CA ASP A 61 5.97 -4.79 -2.42
C ASP A 61 4.44 -4.71 -2.64
N PRO A 62 3.63 -5.40 -1.82
CA PRO A 62 2.18 -5.40 -1.98
C PRO A 62 1.53 -4.02 -1.94
N ARG A 63 2.06 -3.07 -1.16
CA ARG A 63 1.49 -1.70 -1.06
C ARG A 63 1.70 -0.95 -2.36
N LEU A 64 2.92 -1.01 -2.89
CA LEU A 64 3.27 -0.34 -4.14
C LEU A 64 2.52 -0.96 -5.32
N ARG A 65 2.36 -2.29 -5.34
CA ARG A 65 1.55 -3.00 -6.33
C ARG A 65 0.10 -2.50 -6.33
N GLU A 66 -0.54 -2.44 -5.16
CA GLU A 66 -1.91 -1.94 -5.04
C GLU A 66 -2.03 -0.44 -5.38
N ALA A 67 -1.06 0.38 -4.98
CA ALA A 67 -1.02 1.80 -5.33
C ALA A 67 -0.97 2.01 -6.85
N VAL A 68 -0.14 1.25 -7.56
CA VAL A 68 -0.04 1.30 -9.02
C VAL A 68 -1.33 0.80 -9.69
N SER A 69 -1.89 -0.31 -9.22
CA SER A 69 -3.17 -0.84 -9.73
C SER A 69 -4.31 0.15 -9.54
N PHE A 70 -4.43 0.74 -8.35
CA PHE A 70 -5.45 1.75 -8.05
C PHE A 70 -5.32 2.98 -8.97
N ALA A 71 -4.10 3.51 -9.14
CA ALA A 71 -3.84 4.63 -10.04
C ALA A 71 -4.19 4.28 -11.50
N ALA A 72 -3.81 3.09 -11.98
CA ALA A 72 -4.12 2.63 -13.33
C ALA A 72 -5.62 2.48 -13.57
N ILE A 73 -6.38 2.00 -12.59
CA ILE A 73 -7.84 1.86 -12.64
C ILE A 73 -8.51 3.22 -12.74
N VAL A 74 -8.10 4.18 -11.91
CA VAL A 74 -8.54 5.58 -11.99
C VAL A 74 -8.22 6.15 -13.37
N ALA A 75 -6.99 5.96 -13.85
CA ALA A 75 -6.56 6.47 -15.15
C ALA A 75 -7.37 5.88 -16.31
N ALA A 76 -7.76 4.61 -16.22
CA ALA A 76 -8.64 3.93 -17.19
C ALA A 76 -10.10 4.39 -17.10
N GLY A 77 -10.48 5.19 -16.10
CA GLY A 77 -11.87 5.62 -15.86
C GLY A 77 -12.76 4.49 -15.36
N MET A 78 -12.17 3.41 -14.83
CA MET A 78 -12.90 2.26 -14.32
C MET A 78 -13.43 2.56 -12.92
N VAL A 79 -14.71 2.95 -12.84
CA VAL A 79 -15.44 3.08 -11.58
C VAL A 79 -16.23 1.80 -11.29
N GLY A 80 -16.54 1.54 -10.01
CA GLY A 80 -17.30 0.35 -9.59
C GLY A 80 -16.42 -0.76 -9.02
N PRO A 81 -16.63 -2.05 -9.39
CA PRO A 81 -15.94 -3.17 -8.74
C PRO A 81 -14.41 -3.10 -8.77
N PRO A 82 -13.72 -2.76 -9.88
CA PRO A 82 -12.25 -2.69 -9.87
C PRO A 82 -11.72 -1.67 -8.87
N LEU A 83 -12.28 -0.46 -8.86
CA LEU A 83 -11.88 0.59 -7.92
C LEU A 83 -12.17 0.19 -6.46
N SER A 84 -13.32 -0.45 -6.23
CA SER A 84 -13.74 -0.88 -4.89
C SER A 84 -12.87 -2.03 -4.35
N VAL A 85 -12.48 -2.96 -5.22
CA VAL A 85 -11.54 -4.04 -4.87
C VAL A 85 -10.19 -3.45 -4.50
N HIS A 86 -9.60 -2.63 -5.38
CA HIS A 86 -8.26 -2.08 -5.15
C HIS A 86 -8.17 -1.02 -4.05
N PHE A 87 -9.30 -0.38 -3.70
CA PHE A 87 -9.41 0.36 -2.46
C PHE A 87 -9.25 -0.56 -1.24
N LYS A 88 -10.03 -1.66 -1.18
CA LYS A 88 -10.03 -2.59 -0.05
C LYS A 88 -8.71 -3.35 0.08
N THR A 89 -8.18 -3.88 -1.02
CA THR A 89 -6.88 -4.58 -1.03
C THR A 89 -5.73 -3.62 -0.78
N GLY A 90 -5.81 -2.38 -1.25
CA GLY A 90 -4.84 -1.33 -0.90
C GLY A 90 -4.75 -1.12 0.62
N LEU A 91 -5.89 -0.96 1.30
CA LEU A 91 -5.93 -0.87 2.76
C LEU A 91 -5.38 -2.13 3.44
N ALA A 92 -5.78 -3.32 2.97
CA ALA A 92 -5.33 -4.60 3.52
C ALA A 92 -3.82 -4.83 3.34
N SER A 93 -3.24 -4.35 2.23
CA SER A 93 -1.80 -4.37 1.98
C SER A 93 -1.04 -3.36 2.85
N GLY A 94 -1.74 -2.44 3.52
CA GLY A 94 -1.18 -1.49 4.47
C GLY A 94 -1.09 -0.07 3.95
N LEU A 95 -1.76 0.31 2.85
CA LEU A 95 -1.94 1.73 2.52
C LEU A 95 -2.87 2.38 3.56
N ALA A 96 -2.55 3.61 3.97
CA ALA A 96 -3.46 4.44 4.75
C ALA A 96 -4.54 5.04 3.83
N PRO A 97 -5.75 5.31 4.34
CA PRO A 97 -6.80 5.97 3.55
C PRO A 97 -6.36 7.28 2.89
N ALA A 98 -5.54 8.09 3.59
CA ALA A 98 -4.98 9.32 3.03
C ALA A 98 -3.96 9.10 1.90
N GLU A 99 -3.26 7.96 1.89
CA GLU A 99 -2.38 7.60 0.76
C GLU A 99 -3.22 7.33 -0.50
N LEU A 100 -4.38 6.66 -0.36
CA LEU A 100 -5.30 6.43 -1.49
C LEU A 100 -5.89 7.73 -2.04
N THR A 101 -6.27 8.68 -1.17
CA THR A 101 -6.71 10.01 -1.63
C THR A 101 -5.58 10.79 -2.29
N GLY A 102 -4.34 10.66 -1.79
CA GLY A 102 -3.15 11.26 -2.40
C GLY A 102 -2.84 10.68 -3.78
N ILE A 103 -2.97 9.36 -3.95
CA ILE A 103 -2.80 8.69 -5.25
C ILE A 103 -3.87 9.18 -6.24
N LEU A 104 -5.13 9.30 -5.82
CA LEU A 104 -6.19 9.85 -6.67
C LEU A 104 -5.88 11.29 -7.10
N LEU A 105 -5.42 12.14 -6.17
CA LEU A 105 -5.02 13.50 -6.48
C LEU A 105 -3.86 13.54 -7.48
N GLN A 106 -2.83 12.72 -7.29
CA GLN A 106 -1.70 12.63 -8.21
C GLN A 106 -2.14 12.13 -9.59
N ALA A 107 -3.02 11.11 -9.63
CA ALA A 107 -3.54 10.55 -10.86
C ALA A 107 -4.38 11.56 -11.65
N SER A 108 -5.07 12.50 -11.00
CA SER A 108 -5.92 13.49 -11.68
C SER A 108 -5.15 14.35 -12.70
N ALA A 109 -3.87 14.63 -12.43
CA ALA A 109 -3.01 15.40 -13.32
C ALA A 109 -2.78 14.70 -14.66
N PHE A 110 -2.78 13.36 -14.68
CA PHE A 110 -2.50 12.55 -15.88
C PHE A 110 -3.76 11.91 -16.49
N ALA A 111 -4.75 11.59 -15.64
CA ALA A 111 -6.01 10.98 -16.05
C ALA A 111 -7.08 12.01 -16.48
N GLY A 112 -6.90 13.27 -16.11
CA GLY A 112 -7.88 14.34 -16.25
C GLY A 112 -8.91 14.35 -15.11
N PHE A 113 -9.35 15.57 -14.77
CA PHE A 113 -10.29 15.79 -13.66
C PHE A 113 -11.63 15.04 -13.77
N PRO A 114 -12.26 14.85 -14.95
CA PRO A 114 -13.53 14.11 -15.03
C PRO A 114 -13.44 12.68 -14.49
N ARG A 115 -12.37 11.95 -14.80
CA ARG A 115 -12.14 10.59 -14.28
C ARG A 115 -11.85 10.61 -12.79
N ALA A 116 -11.06 11.57 -12.33
CA ALA A 116 -10.75 11.71 -10.92
C ALA A 116 -11.98 12.05 -10.08
N VAL A 117 -12.87 12.91 -10.56
CA VAL A 117 -14.13 13.26 -9.89
C VAL A 117 -15.07 12.05 -9.80
N ALA A 118 -15.18 11.25 -10.87
CA ALA A 118 -15.97 10.02 -10.84
C ALA A 118 -15.41 8.99 -9.84
N ALA A 119 -14.09 8.86 -9.77
CA ALA A 119 -13.44 8.02 -8.76
C ALA A 119 -13.61 8.57 -7.33
N ALA A 120 -13.56 9.88 -7.13
CA ALA A 120 -13.80 10.52 -5.83
C ALA A 120 -15.21 10.26 -5.31
N ASP A 121 -16.23 10.34 -6.17
CA ASP A 121 -17.61 10.01 -5.81
C ASP A 121 -17.75 8.55 -5.34
N GLN A 122 -17.08 7.60 -6.01
CA GLN A 122 -17.04 6.21 -5.56
C GLN A 122 -16.26 6.04 -4.25
N LEU A 123 -15.17 6.79 -4.05
CA LEU A 123 -14.42 6.76 -2.79
C LEU A 123 -15.28 7.26 -1.61
N ASN A 124 -16.11 8.28 -1.79
CA ASN A 124 -17.02 8.73 -0.73
C ASN A 124 -17.89 7.58 -0.23
N ARG A 125 -18.52 6.83 -1.15
CA ARG A 125 -19.32 5.64 -0.80
C ARG A 125 -18.49 4.58 -0.08
N LEU A 126 -17.27 4.30 -0.55
CA LEU A 126 -16.40 3.29 0.05
C LEU A 126 -15.90 3.69 1.44
N PHE A 127 -15.68 4.98 1.69
CA PHE A 127 -15.35 5.50 3.02
C PHE A 127 -16.52 5.32 3.98
N ASP A 128 -17.74 5.65 3.55
CA ASP A 128 -18.96 5.45 4.33
C ASP A 128 -19.18 3.96 4.65
N GLU A 129 -19.08 3.08 3.65
CA GLU A 129 -19.21 1.62 3.82
C GLU A 129 -18.18 1.03 4.79
N ALA A 130 -16.95 1.54 4.77
CA ALA A 130 -15.86 1.09 5.63
C ALA A 130 -15.81 1.81 6.99
N ALA A 131 -16.72 2.74 7.26
CA ALA A 131 -16.72 3.61 8.43
C ALA A 131 -15.37 4.35 8.65
N ILE A 132 -14.74 4.76 7.54
CA ILE A 132 -13.49 5.53 7.56
C ILE A 132 -13.83 7.02 7.66
N VAL A 133 -13.16 7.73 8.56
CA VAL A 133 -13.31 9.18 8.71
C VAL A 133 -12.96 9.90 7.39
N SER A 134 -13.82 10.83 6.98
CA SER A 134 -13.65 11.65 5.77
C SER A 134 -13.66 13.16 6.13
N PRO A 135 -12.66 13.96 5.71
CA PRO A 135 -11.42 13.51 5.08
C PRO A 135 -10.58 12.65 6.04
N PRO A 136 -9.76 11.72 5.52
CA PRO A 136 -8.92 10.88 6.37
C PRO A 136 -7.86 11.72 7.11
N PRO A 137 -7.37 11.24 8.27
CA PRO A 137 -6.23 11.87 8.94
C PRO A 137 -4.99 11.86 8.04
N PRO A 138 -4.00 12.73 8.29
CA PRO A 138 -2.75 12.74 7.54
C PRO A 138 -2.09 11.37 7.45
N THR A 139 -1.33 11.13 6.40
CA THR A 139 -0.61 9.87 6.21
C THR A 139 0.37 9.63 7.38
N PRO A 140 0.68 8.36 7.72
CA PRO A 140 1.67 8.06 8.75
C PRO A 140 3.00 8.77 8.52
N ARG A 141 3.40 8.89 7.24
CA ARG A 141 4.61 9.61 6.83
C ARG A 141 4.55 11.10 7.20
N GLU A 142 3.44 11.78 6.93
CA GLU A 142 3.25 13.19 7.29
C GLU A 142 3.27 13.39 8.81
N VAL A 143 2.61 12.51 9.58
CA VAL A 143 2.61 12.57 11.05
C VAL A 143 4.03 12.38 11.60
N ALA A 144 4.77 11.39 11.10
CA ALA A 144 6.15 11.14 11.52
C ALA A 144 7.10 12.27 11.12
N LEU A 145 6.93 12.86 9.93
CA LEU A 145 7.71 14.02 9.48
C LEU A 145 7.50 15.20 10.42
N ALA A 146 6.24 15.57 10.68
CA ALA A 146 5.92 16.67 11.58
C ALA A 146 6.44 16.43 13.01
N PHE A 147 6.35 15.18 13.50
CA PHE A 147 6.92 14.80 14.78
C PHE A 147 8.44 14.99 14.84
N CYS A 148 9.17 14.51 13.82
CA CYS A 148 10.62 14.66 13.75
C CYS A 148 11.03 16.15 13.75
N GLU A 149 10.33 16.99 13.00
CA GLU A 149 10.55 18.43 12.98
C GLU A 149 10.30 19.10 14.34
N GLN A 150 9.22 18.72 15.03
CA GLN A 150 8.93 19.21 16.38
C GLN A 150 10.07 18.88 17.36
N VAL A 151 10.60 17.65 17.33
CA VAL A 151 11.71 17.21 18.19
C VAL A 151 13.00 17.96 17.88
N ARG A 152 13.28 18.21 16.60
CA ARG A 152 14.41 19.05 16.15
C ARG A 152 14.29 20.47 16.70
N ASN A 153 13.08 21.02 16.74
CA ASN A 153 12.76 22.34 17.28
C ASN A 153 12.58 22.37 18.81
N GLY A 154 12.94 21.29 19.51
CA GLY A 154 12.94 21.25 20.97
C GLY A 154 11.60 20.90 21.63
N LYS A 155 10.55 20.66 20.85
CA LYS A 155 9.21 20.26 21.33
C LYS A 155 9.07 18.74 21.25
N SER A 156 8.24 18.12 22.09
CA SER A 156 7.97 16.70 21.95
C SER A 156 6.58 16.38 22.46
N ALA A 157 5.74 15.78 21.60
CA ALA A 157 4.37 15.40 21.94
C ALA A 157 4.30 14.13 22.81
N VAL A 158 5.40 13.36 22.89
CA VAL A 158 5.49 12.11 23.67
C VAL A 158 6.79 12.07 24.48
N PRO A 159 6.85 11.32 25.60
CA PRO A 159 8.10 11.12 26.31
C PRO A 159 9.15 10.44 25.43
N LEU A 160 10.34 11.05 25.30
CA LEU A 160 11.47 10.52 24.53
C LEU A 160 12.75 10.50 25.36
N SER A 161 13.58 9.47 25.13
CA SER A 161 14.92 9.42 25.70
C SER A 161 15.80 10.56 25.19
N ALA A 162 16.75 11.00 26.02
CA ALA A 162 17.75 11.99 25.62
C ALA A 162 18.53 11.55 24.36
N ALA A 163 18.70 10.24 24.18
CA ALA A 163 19.38 9.66 23.02
C ALA A 163 18.60 9.90 21.71
N ILE A 164 17.29 9.69 21.69
CA ILE A 164 16.43 9.94 20.51
C ILE A 164 16.39 11.44 20.19
N LYS A 165 16.19 12.28 21.21
CA LYS A 165 16.17 13.75 21.04
C LYS A 165 17.48 14.25 20.44
N ARG A 166 18.62 13.77 20.96
CA ARG A 166 19.96 14.12 20.47
C ARG A 166 20.19 13.63 19.05
N LEU A 167 19.79 12.40 18.72
CA LEU A 167 19.89 11.84 17.37
C LEU A 167 19.17 12.74 16.36
N LEU A 168 17.87 12.95 16.54
CA LEU A 168 17.06 13.75 15.61
C LEU A 168 17.59 15.18 15.43
N ARG A 169 18.09 15.81 16.51
CA ARG A 169 18.68 17.15 16.44
C ARG A 169 20.03 17.20 15.71
N ARG A 170 20.84 16.15 15.82
CA ARG A 170 22.18 16.10 15.20
C ARG A 170 22.15 15.63 13.75
N SER A 171 21.20 14.78 13.38
CA SER A 171 21.10 14.29 12.01
C SER A 171 20.88 15.44 11.02
N LEU A 172 21.74 15.50 10.01
CA LEU A 172 21.68 16.49 8.94
C LEU A 172 20.57 16.15 7.93
N ARG A 173 20.32 14.85 7.70
CA ARG A 173 19.29 14.36 6.78
C ARG A 173 18.48 13.25 7.43
N LEU A 174 17.18 13.25 7.15
CA LEU A 174 16.25 12.17 7.47
C LEU A 174 15.68 11.59 6.17
N SER A 175 15.67 10.26 6.05
CA SER A 175 14.84 9.54 5.08
C SER A 175 13.64 8.98 5.83
N ILE A 176 12.43 9.16 5.31
CA ILE A 176 11.19 8.79 6.01
C ILE A 176 10.29 8.02 5.05
N GLN A 177 10.01 6.77 5.40
CA GLN A 177 9.18 5.87 4.62
C GLN A 177 8.13 5.21 5.52
N ALA A 178 6.85 5.38 5.19
CA ALA A 178 5.80 4.57 5.77
C ALA A 178 5.92 3.14 5.24
N THR A 179 5.92 2.14 6.11
CA THR A 179 5.94 0.71 5.73
C THR A 179 4.57 0.06 5.87
N THR A 180 3.66 0.65 6.67
CA THR A 180 2.24 0.31 6.75
C THR A 180 1.40 1.55 7.08
N ALA A 181 0.08 1.38 7.22
CA ALA A 181 -0.85 2.42 7.65
C ALA A 181 -0.64 2.91 9.10
N GLY A 182 0.26 2.28 9.86
CA GLY A 182 0.60 2.70 11.23
C GLY A 182 2.10 2.63 11.55
N THR A 183 2.96 2.31 10.59
CA THR A 183 4.40 2.15 10.83
C THR A 183 5.22 3.01 9.88
N VAL A 184 6.19 3.71 10.43
CA VAL A 184 7.14 4.53 9.70
C VAL A 184 8.56 4.21 10.12
N ILE A 185 9.44 4.03 9.14
CA ILE A 185 10.88 3.96 9.35
C ILE A 185 11.48 5.33 9.05
N VAL A 186 12.30 5.82 9.96
CA VAL A 186 13.10 7.03 9.78
C VAL A 186 14.57 6.65 9.83
N GLU A 187 15.29 6.90 8.75
CA GLU A 187 16.73 6.73 8.71
C GLU A 187 17.41 8.08 9.00
N CYS A 188 18.30 8.08 9.98
CA CYS A 188 18.97 9.27 10.49
C CYS A 188 20.42 9.31 10.01
N PHE A 189 20.80 10.32 9.23
CA PHE A 189 22.15 10.47 8.66
C PHE A 189 22.90 11.66 9.27
N ASP A 190 24.16 11.43 9.62
CA ASP A 190 25.03 12.45 10.21
C ASP A 190 25.83 13.22 9.15
N ASP A 191 26.51 12.57 8.19
CA ASP A 191 27.24 13.27 7.09
C ASP A 191 27.62 12.32 5.93
N GLU A 192 27.99 11.06 6.23
CA GLU A 192 28.37 10.07 5.22
C GLU A 192 27.13 9.46 4.52
N PRO A 193 27.08 9.41 3.17
CA PRO A 193 25.85 9.09 2.45
C PRO A 193 25.49 7.60 2.42
N SER A 194 26.40 6.70 2.80
CA SER A 194 26.25 5.27 2.55
C SER A 194 25.39 4.54 3.61
N LEU A 195 25.47 4.95 4.88
CA LEU A 195 24.80 4.26 6.00
C LEU A 195 24.16 5.24 7.00
N PRO A 196 22.93 4.97 7.46
CA PRO A 196 22.33 5.76 8.52
C PRO A 196 23.02 5.49 9.87
N ALA A 197 23.25 6.54 10.65
CA ALA A 197 23.78 6.44 12.01
C ALA A 197 22.82 5.70 12.95
N ALA A 198 21.51 5.79 12.68
CA ALA A 198 20.48 5.05 13.38
C ALA A 198 19.19 4.97 12.55
N LEU A 199 18.35 4.00 12.89
CA LEU A 199 16.98 3.89 12.42
C LEU A 199 16.02 4.17 13.57
N LEU A 200 14.93 4.87 13.30
CA LEU A 200 13.77 4.95 14.19
C LEU A 200 12.62 4.17 13.57
N HIS A 201 12.01 3.31 14.39
CA HIS A 201 10.75 2.68 14.09
C HIS A 201 9.66 3.42 14.87
N ILE A 202 8.78 4.11 14.15
CA ILE A 202 7.73 4.96 14.70
C ILE A 202 6.38 4.30 14.45
N GLN A 203 5.61 4.12 15.52
CA GLN A 203 4.21 3.70 15.43
C GLN A 203 3.30 4.92 15.46
N VAL A 204 2.34 4.97 14.54
CA VAL A 204 1.39 6.07 14.35
C VAL A 204 -0.04 5.53 14.42
N GLN A 205 -0.91 6.25 15.11
CA GLN A 205 -2.35 5.99 15.12
C GLN A 205 -3.10 7.29 14.90
N GLY A 206 -3.78 7.41 13.76
CA GLY A 206 -4.39 8.68 13.34
C GLY A 206 -3.35 9.79 13.29
N THR A 207 -3.51 10.81 14.13
CA THR A 207 -2.59 11.96 14.23
C THR A 207 -1.55 11.83 15.33
N GLN A 208 -1.51 10.70 16.05
CA GLN A 208 -0.68 10.54 17.25
C GLN A 208 0.50 9.61 17.01
N ILE A 209 1.64 9.96 17.63
CA ILE A 209 2.77 9.05 17.79
C ILE A 209 2.48 8.14 18.98
N VAL A 210 2.45 6.83 18.73
CA VAL A 210 2.20 5.81 19.77
C VAL A 210 3.50 5.38 20.43
N SER A 211 4.54 5.12 19.63
CA SER A 211 5.86 4.73 20.14
C SER A 211 6.98 5.08 19.18
N VAL A 212 8.19 5.22 19.72
CA VAL A 212 9.41 5.49 18.97
C VAL A 212 10.52 4.58 19.49
N THR A 213 10.98 3.66 18.65
CA THR A 213 12.07 2.73 18.98
C THR A 213 13.30 3.06 18.16
N ARG A 214 14.47 3.14 18.80
CA ARG A 214 15.75 3.44 18.14
C ARG A 214 16.57 2.18 17.95
N PHE A 215 17.04 1.95 16.72
CA PHE A 215 18.03 0.94 16.35
C PHE A 215 19.31 1.64 15.91
N ILE A 216 20.47 1.11 16.30
CA ILE A 216 21.78 1.69 15.99
C ILE A 216 22.48 0.73 15.02
N ALA A 217 23.06 1.26 13.95
CA ALA A 217 23.97 0.49 13.11
C ALA A 217 25.20 0.14 13.96
N ARG A 218 25.47 -1.16 14.15
CA ARG A 218 26.68 -1.64 14.84
C ARG A 218 27.87 -1.59 13.90
#